data_AF-A0A1Q3CMR5-F1
#
_entry.id   AF-A0A1Q3CMR5-F1
#
_cell.length_a   1.000
_cell.length_b   1.000
_cell.length_c   1.000
_cell.angle_alpha   90.00
_cell.angle_beta   90.00
_cell.angle_gamma   90.00
#
_symmetry.space_group_name_H-M   'P 1'
#
loop_
_entity.id
_entity.type
_entity.pdbx_description
1 polymer ?
#
loop_
_entity_poly.entity_id
_entity_poly.type
_entity_poly.pdbx_seq_one_letter_code
_entity_poly.pdbx_strand_id
1 'polypeptide(L)'
;VAYEGTNQVKEDKISMLVHDYEMFTMNENEDIKSMFTRFINIIKALQALDKVYSNSKMVRKIQRCLPRTWMPKVTIIEEAKDLNTLPLDDLLGSLMTNELSMQKKDDDEEKEKRKKKIVSLKSSEIEDSEGDSDEDLALITSKFKKFQASKK
;
A
#
# COMPACT_ATOMS: atom_id res chain seq x y z
N VAL A 1 29.16 -46.78 -4.08
CA VAL A 1 28.39 -46.19 -2.95
C VAL A 1 28.64 -44.69 -3.00
N ALA A 2 27.66 -43.91 -3.48
CA ALA A 2 27.72 -42.45 -3.60
C ALA A 2 26.45 -41.80 -3.02
N TYR A 3 25.86 -42.44 -2.01
CA TYR A 3 24.55 -42.08 -1.46
C TYR A 3 24.64 -40.97 -0.40
N GLU A 4 25.77 -40.89 0.33
CA GLU A 4 25.99 -39.85 1.35
C GLU A 4 26.17 -38.45 0.74
N GLY A 5 26.90 -38.33 -0.37
CA GLY A 5 27.10 -37.02 -1.03
C GLY A 5 25.80 -36.44 -1.59
N THR A 6 24.92 -37.26 -2.17
CA THR A 6 23.62 -36.81 -2.68
C THR A 6 22.64 -36.45 -1.57
N ASN A 7 22.67 -37.17 -0.45
CA ASN A 7 21.83 -36.85 0.70
C ASN A 7 22.29 -35.58 1.42
N GLN A 8 23.59 -35.40 1.62
CA GLN A 8 24.12 -34.18 2.24
C GLN A 8 23.77 -32.93 1.43
N VAL A 9 23.93 -32.98 0.10
CA VAL A 9 23.56 -31.87 -0.78
C VAL A 9 22.06 -31.55 -0.73
N LYS A 10 21.19 -32.57 -0.59
CA LYS A 10 19.75 -32.37 -0.42
C LYS A 10 19.46 -31.64 0.90
N GLU A 11 20.05 -32.09 2.01
CA GLU A 11 19.86 -31.50 3.34
C GLU A 11 20.38 -30.06 3.43
N ASP A 12 21.52 -29.77 2.82
CA ASP A 12 22.09 -28.41 2.76
C ASP A 12 21.14 -27.46 2.00
N LYS A 13 20.57 -27.94 0.88
CA LYS A 13 19.60 -27.17 0.08
C LYS A 13 18.30 -26.94 0.83
N ILE A 14 17.80 -27.95 1.56
CA ILE A 14 16.63 -27.80 2.44
C ILE A 14 16.92 -26.74 3.50
N SER A 15 18.09 -26.81 4.14
CA SER A 15 18.48 -25.88 5.20
C SER A 15 18.54 -24.44 4.70
N MET A 16 19.13 -24.20 3.52
CA MET A 16 19.15 -22.88 2.89
C MET A 16 17.75 -22.36 2.59
N LEU A 17 16.88 -23.17 1.98
CA LEU A 17 15.51 -22.74 1.66
C LEU A 17 14.65 -22.51 2.91
N VAL A 18 14.88 -23.27 3.99
CA VAL A 18 14.24 -23.06 5.28
C VAL A 18 14.69 -21.73 5.87
N HIS A 19 15.98 -21.42 5.78
CA HIS A 19 16.50 -20.12 6.21
C HIS A 19 15.88 -18.97 5.41
N ASP A 20 15.82 -19.08 4.08
CA ASP A 20 15.16 -18.09 3.22
C ASP A 20 13.68 -17.91 3.59
N TYR A 21 12.98 -19.00 3.88
CA TYR A 21 11.62 -18.96 4.38
C TYR A 21 11.54 -18.23 5.73
N GLU A 22 12.37 -18.59 6.71
CA GLU A 22 12.34 -18.01 8.06
C GLU A 22 12.67 -16.53 8.07
N MET A 23 13.65 -16.11 7.28
CA MET A 23 14.08 -14.71 7.13
C MET A 23 13.25 -13.92 6.14
N PHE A 24 12.28 -14.56 5.46
CA PHE A 24 11.44 -13.89 4.48
C PHE A 24 10.72 -12.69 5.10
N THR A 25 10.87 -11.55 4.45
CA THR A 25 10.14 -10.30 4.70
C THR A 25 9.74 -9.68 3.35
N MET A 26 8.76 -8.78 3.40
CA MET A 26 8.48 -7.90 2.26
C MET A 26 9.64 -6.93 2.09
N ASN A 27 10.09 -6.73 0.85
CA ASN A 27 11.17 -5.80 0.52
C ASN A 27 10.66 -4.36 0.46
N GLU A 28 11.57 -3.40 0.53
CA GLU A 28 11.24 -1.99 0.28
C GLU A 28 10.76 -1.80 -1.16
N ASN A 29 9.65 -1.06 -1.33
CA ASN A 29 9.04 -0.74 -2.63
C ASN A 29 8.56 -1.94 -3.45
N GLU A 30 8.45 -3.11 -2.81
CA GLU A 30 7.85 -4.27 -3.42
C GLU A 30 6.32 -4.23 -3.29
N ASP A 31 5.60 -4.67 -4.31
CA ASP A 31 4.15 -4.86 -4.24
C ASP A 31 3.76 -6.23 -3.67
N ILE A 32 2.53 -6.36 -3.16
CA ILE A 32 2.03 -7.58 -2.54
C ILE A 32 2.12 -8.80 -3.48
N LYS A 33 1.84 -8.62 -4.78
CA LYS A 33 1.84 -9.72 -5.75
C LYS A 33 3.26 -10.23 -5.99
N SER A 34 4.23 -9.33 -6.11
CA SER A 34 5.66 -9.64 -6.24
C SER A 34 6.18 -10.38 -5.01
N MET A 35 5.85 -9.88 -3.81
CA MET A 35 6.19 -10.53 -2.54
C MET A 35 5.61 -11.95 -2.47
N PHE A 36 4.32 -12.10 -2.77
CA PHE A 36 3.66 -13.40 -2.73
C PHE A 36 4.26 -14.39 -3.74
N THR A 37 4.64 -13.93 -4.92
CA THR A 37 5.29 -14.76 -5.93
C THR A 37 6.61 -15.34 -5.42
N ARG A 38 7.47 -14.51 -4.79
CA ARG A 38 8.73 -14.98 -4.17
C ARG A 38 8.45 -15.99 -3.06
N PHE A 39 7.47 -15.72 -2.22
CA PHE A 39 7.08 -16.62 -1.13
C PHE A 39 6.66 -18.00 -1.66
N ILE A 40 5.81 -18.04 -2.69
CA ILE A 40 5.36 -19.28 -3.31
C ILE A 40 6.50 -20.04 -3.98
N ASN A 41 7.48 -19.34 -4.57
CA ASN A 41 8.64 -20.00 -5.16
C ASN A 41 9.47 -20.75 -4.11
N ILE A 42 9.66 -20.18 -2.92
CA ILE A 42 10.34 -20.84 -1.80
C ILE A 42 9.54 -22.08 -1.35
N ILE A 43 8.22 -21.93 -1.17
CA ILE A 43 7.35 -23.05 -0.77
C ILE A 43 7.39 -24.19 -1.78
N LYS A 44 7.31 -23.88 -3.09
CA LYS A 44 7.39 -24.88 -4.16
C LYS A 44 8.75 -25.60 -4.17
N ALA A 45 9.84 -24.86 -3.96
CA ALA A 45 11.17 -25.44 -3.88
C ALA A 45 11.31 -26.38 -2.67
N LEU A 46 10.76 -26.01 -1.52
CA LEU A 46 10.72 -26.86 -0.33
C LEU A 46 9.84 -28.11 -0.54
N GLN A 47 8.68 -27.94 -1.16
CA GLN A 47 7.75 -29.04 -1.48
C GLN A 47 8.38 -30.06 -2.44
N ALA A 48 9.16 -29.61 -3.43
CA ALA A 48 9.91 -30.49 -4.33
C ALA A 48 11.01 -31.30 -3.62
N LEU A 49 11.35 -30.94 -2.39
CA LEU A 49 12.29 -31.66 -1.52
C LEU A 49 11.59 -32.37 -0.35
N ASP A 50 10.28 -32.63 -0.49
CA ASP A 50 9.42 -33.30 0.48
C ASP A 50 9.17 -32.53 1.79
N LYS A 51 9.51 -31.23 1.84
CA LYS A 51 9.24 -30.35 2.99
C LYS A 51 8.01 -29.50 2.74
N VAL A 52 6.88 -29.92 3.30
CA VAL A 52 5.57 -29.30 3.08
C VAL A 52 5.16 -28.40 4.25
N TYR A 53 4.66 -27.20 3.95
CA TYR A 53 4.06 -26.28 4.92
C TYR A 53 2.54 -26.29 4.81
N SER A 54 1.85 -26.35 5.94
CA SER A 54 0.39 -26.25 5.96
C SER A 54 -0.06 -24.84 5.60
N ASN A 55 -1.26 -24.72 5.02
CA ASN A 55 -1.86 -23.44 4.67
C ASN A 55 -1.87 -22.44 5.85
N SER A 56 -2.28 -22.90 7.02
CA SER A 56 -2.28 -22.13 8.27
C SER A 56 -0.88 -21.60 8.66
N LYS A 57 0.19 -22.39 8.44
CA LYS A 57 1.58 -21.91 8.66
C LYS A 57 1.96 -20.84 7.64
N MET A 58 1.57 -21.00 6.38
CA MET A 58 1.85 -20.05 5.32
C MET A 58 1.14 -18.71 5.53
N VAL A 59 -0.15 -18.74 5.87
CA VAL A 59 -0.96 -17.54 6.20
C VAL A 59 -0.30 -16.73 7.32
N ARG A 60 0.01 -17.38 8.46
CA ARG A 60 0.68 -16.70 9.58
C ARG A 60 2.05 -16.17 9.22
N LYS A 61 2.79 -16.86 8.36
CA LYS A 61 4.09 -16.39 7.91
C LYS A 61 3.93 -15.11 7.09
N ILE A 62 3.05 -15.08 6.09
CA ILE A 62 2.82 -13.89 5.26
C ILE A 62 2.45 -12.68 6.13
N GLN A 63 1.54 -12.83 7.09
CA GLN A 63 1.17 -11.74 8.00
C GLN A 63 2.37 -11.16 8.76
N ARG A 64 3.30 -12.01 9.22
CA ARG A 64 4.52 -11.58 9.93
C ARG A 64 5.56 -10.92 9.02
N CYS A 65 5.49 -11.18 7.72
CA CYS A 65 6.42 -10.63 6.73
C CYS A 65 6.01 -9.23 6.27
N LEU A 66 4.78 -8.80 6.55
CA LEU A 66 4.27 -7.50 6.13
C LEU A 66 4.86 -6.35 6.97
N PRO A 67 5.08 -5.17 6.38
CA PRO A 67 5.55 -3.99 7.10
C PRO A 67 4.56 -3.54 8.19
N ARG A 68 5.05 -2.80 9.19
CA ARG A 68 4.22 -2.30 10.31
C ARG A 68 3.02 -1.45 9.86
N THR A 69 3.12 -0.78 8.72
CA THR A 69 2.01 0.00 8.12
C THR A 69 0.78 -0.86 7.82
N TRP A 70 0.95 -2.17 7.66
CA TRP A 70 -0.13 -3.14 7.42
C TRP A 70 -0.78 -3.68 8.70
N MET A 71 -0.23 -3.41 9.89
CA MET A 71 -0.71 -3.95 11.17
C MET A 71 -2.22 -3.73 11.40
N PRO A 72 -2.80 -2.52 11.20
CA PRO A 72 -4.24 -2.33 11.40
C PRO A 72 -5.09 -3.21 10.49
N LYS A 73 -4.60 -3.52 9.28
CA LYS A 73 -5.30 -4.38 8.32
C LYS A 73 -5.18 -5.85 8.66
N VAL A 74 -4.00 -6.28 9.12
CA VAL A 74 -3.79 -7.64 9.62
C VAL A 74 -4.75 -7.90 10.77
N THR A 75 -4.85 -7.00 11.76
CA THR A 75 -5.77 -7.14 12.89
C THR A 75 -7.23 -7.29 12.44
N ILE A 76 -7.69 -6.47 11.50
CA ILE A 76 -9.06 -6.59 10.97
C ILE A 76 -9.30 -7.96 10.31
N ILE A 77 -8.31 -8.51 9.60
CA ILE A 77 -8.43 -9.83 8.97
C ILE A 77 -8.48 -10.94 10.04
N GLU A 78 -7.64 -10.84 11.08
CA GLU A 78 -7.61 -11.77 12.20
C GLU A 78 -8.92 -11.77 13.00
N GLU A 79 -9.55 -10.60 13.15
CA GLU A 79 -10.85 -10.46 13.82
C GLU A 79 -12.02 -10.95 12.94
N ALA A 80 -11.93 -10.79 11.62
CA ALA A 80 -13.00 -11.12 10.70
C ALA A 80 -13.02 -12.60 10.27
N LYS A 81 -11.88 -13.29 10.30
CA LYS A 81 -11.74 -14.67 9.77
C LYS A 81 -10.79 -15.52 10.62
N ASP A 82 -11.12 -16.81 10.78
CA ASP A 82 -10.20 -17.77 11.41
C ASP A 82 -9.00 -18.05 10.48
N LEU A 83 -7.81 -17.71 10.96
CA LEU A 83 -6.53 -17.88 10.25
C LEU A 83 -6.19 -19.36 9.98
N ASN A 84 -6.81 -20.29 10.70
CA ASN A 84 -6.59 -21.71 10.48
C ASN A 84 -7.37 -22.24 9.28
N THR A 85 -8.45 -21.57 8.89
CA THR A 85 -9.33 -21.97 7.79
C THR A 85 -9.21 -21.05 6.57
N LEU A 86 -8.58 -19.87 6.70
CA LEU A 86 -8.46 -18.88 5.63
C LEU A 86 -7.65 -19.43 4.44
N PRO A 87 -8.23 -19.51 3.22
CA PRO A 87 -7.47 -19.86 2.02
C PRO A 87 -6.39 -18.81 1.71
N LEU A 88 -5.24 -19.26 1.21
CA LEU A 88 -4.12 -18.36 0.89
C LEU A 88 -4.48 -17.35 -0.21
N ASP A 89 -5.28 -17.76 -1.18
CA ASP A 89 -5.75 -16.91 -2.28
C ASP A 89 -6.70 -15.81 -1.79
N ASP A 90 -7.55 -16.12 -0.80
CA ASP A 90 -8.43 -15.14 -0.15
C ASP A 90 -7.63 -14.09 0.61
N LEU A 91 -6.57 -14.52 1.30
CA LEU A 91 -5.62 -13.61 1.96
C LEU A 91 -4.97 -12.69 0.92
N LEU A 92 -4.47 -13.25 -0.18
CA LEU A 92 -3.83 -12.49 -1.25
C LEU A 92 -4.79 -11.45 -1.84
N GLY A 93 -6.01 -11.85 -2.19
CA GLY A 93 -7.03 -10.94 -2.71
C GLY A 93 -7.37 -9.81 -1.74
N SER A 94 -7.47 -10.14 -0.44
CA SER A 94 -7.72 -9.14 0.62
C SER A 94 -6.56 -8.15 0.74
N LEU A 95 -5.31 -8.62 0.67
CA LEU A 95 -4.13 -7.76 0.76
C LEU A 95 -4.00 -6.86 -0.47
N MET A 96 -4.16 -7.40 -1.69
CA MET A 96 -4.11 -6.61 -2.93
C MET A 96 -5.20 -5.53 -2.99
N THR A 97 -6.42 -5.84 -2.52
CA THR A 97 -7.51 -4.86 -2.46
C THR A 97 -7.15 -3.70 -1.51
N ASN A 98 -6.48 -4.00 -0.40
CA ASN A 98 -6.03 -2.97 0.54
C ASN A 98 -4.87 -2.14 -0.02
N GLU A 99 -3.92 -2.75 -0.75
CA GLU A 99 -2.82 -2.04 -1.42
C GLU A 99 -3.35 -0.93 -2.34
N LEU A 100 -4.34 -1.27 -3.19
CA LEU A 100 -5.00 -0.31 -4.08
C LEU A 100 -5.75 0.79 -3.31
N SER A 101 -6.33 0.46 -2.14
CA SER A 101 -7.00 1.45 -1.30
C SER A 101 -6.02 2.39 -0.59
N MET A 102 -4.81 1.94 -0.28
CA MET A 102 -3.78 2.78 0.36
C MET A 102 -3.21 3.79 -0.64
N GLN A 103 -2.89 3.35 -1.86
CA GLN A 103 -2.42 4.24 -2.93
C GLN A 103 -3.40 5.39 -3.22
N LYS A 104 -4.71 5.11 -3.25
CA LYS A 104 -5.73 6.15 -3.45
C LYS A 104 -5.78 7.19 -2.34
N LYS A 105 -5.53 6.79 -1.08
CA LYS A 105 -5.52 7.71 0.06
C LYS A 105 -4.32 8.64 0.01
N ASP A 106 -3.16 8.15 -0.43
CA ASP A 106 -1.97 8.97 -0.60
C ASP A 106 -2.17 10.03 -1.68
N ASP A 107 -2.80 9.66 -2.81
CA ASP A 107 -3.16 10.60 -3.89
C ASP A 107 -4.15 11.68 -3.43
N ASP A 108 -5.15 11.30 -2.64
CA ASP A 108 -6.15 12.22 -2.12
C ASP A 108 -5.57 13.15 -1.04
N GLU A 109 -4.72 12.62 -0.14
CA GLU A 109 -3.97 13.43 0.82
C GLU A 109 -2.99 14.40 0.14
N GLU A 110 -2.31 13.98 -0.93
CA GLU A 110 -1.40 14.86 -1.67
C GLU A 110 -2.18 15.98 -2.36
N LYS A 111 -3.34 15.68 -2.96
CA LYS A 111 -4.23 16.71 -3.52
C LYS A 111 -4.73 17.66 -2.45
N GLU A 112 -5.12 17.18 -1.27
CA GLU A 112 -5.54 18.04 -0.16
C GLU A 112 -4.38 18.88 0.41
N LYS A 113 -3.18 18.32 0.55
CA LYS A 113 -1.98 19.08 0.96
C LYS A 113 -1.60 20.12 -0.09
N ARG A 114 -1.71 19.83 -1.39
CA ARG A 114 -1.51 20.80 -2.48
C ARG A 114 -2.56 21.91 -2.43
N LYS A 115 -3.84 21.60 -2.23
CA LYS A 115 -4.91 22.61 -2.05
C LYS A 115 -4.65 23.49 -0.82
N LYS A 116 -4.26 22.92 0.32
CA LYS A 116 -3.93 23.66 1.54
C LYS A 116 -2.69 24.54 1.39
N LYS A 117 -1.65 24.08 0.69
CA LYS A 117 -0.48 24.90 0.34
C LYS A 117 -0.84 26.06 -0.59
N ILE A 118 -1.69 25.85 -1.59
CA ILE A 118 -2.16 26.93 -2.47
C ILE A 118 -2.95 27.97 -1.66
N VAL A 119 -3.77 27.56 -0.70
CA VAL A 119 -4.51 28.47 0.19
C VAL A 119 -3.55 29.27 1.09
N SER A 120 -2.51 28.63 1.66
CA SER A 120 -1.50 29.31 2.49
C SER A 120 -0.53 30.20 1.70
N LEU A 121 -0.30 29.92 0.42
CA LEU A 121 0.54 30.77 -0.44
C LEU A 121 -0.24 32.00 -0.95
N LYS A 122 -1.56 31.89 -1.08
CA LYS A 122 -2.43 33.04 -1.37
C LYS A 122 -2.55 34.02 -0.19
N SER A 123 -2.18 33.60 1.02
CA SER A 123 -2.13 34.47 2.20
C SER A 123 -0.77 35.15 2.43
N SER A 124 0.22 35.00 1.52
CA SER A 124 1.55 35.64 1.67
C SER A 124 1.88 36.67 0.59
N GLU A 125 0.91 37.11 -0.20
CA GLU A 125 1.05 38.33 -1.03
C GLU A 125 0.00 39.38 -0.67
N ILE A 126 -0.35 39.56 0.61
CA ILE A 126 -1.12 40.75 1.01
C ILE A 126 -0.78 41.15 2.46
N GLU A 127 0.31 41.89 2.65
CA GLU A 127 0.42 43.01 3.60
C GLU A 127 1.37 43.99 2.87
N ASP A 128 0.99 45.17 2.38
CA ASP A 128 0.09 46.18 2.89
C ASP A 128 -0.58 46.97 1.76
N SER A 129 -1.90 47.14 1.81
CA SER A 129 -2.54 48.46 1.62
C SER A 129 -4.00 48.36 2.05
N GLU A 130 -4.20 48.82 3.28
CA GLU A 130 -5.37 49.50 3.86
C GLU A 130 -6.71 49.47 3.12
N GLY A 131 -7.76 49.22 3.91
CA GLY A 131 -9.03 49.91 3.71
C GLY A 131 -10.18 49.00 3.34
N ASP A 132 -11.02 48.76 4.34
CA ASP A 132 -12.44 48.50 4.17
C ASP A 132 -13.04 49.53 3.18
N SER A 133 -13.37 49.12 1.96
CA SER A 133 -14.29 49.91 1.14
C SER A 133 -15.20 49.02 0.28
N ASP A 134 -16.49 49.28 0.45
CA ASP A 134 -17.68 48.78 -0.25
C ASP A 134 -17.66 49.09 -1.78
N GLU A 135 -16.48 49.32 -2.34
CA GLU A 135 -16.21 49.98 -3.63
C GLU A 135 -15.95 48.95 -4.76
N ASP A 136 -15.51 47.74 -4.40
CA ASP A 136 -15.29 46.65 -5.35
C ASP A 136 -16.60 46.02 -5.87
N LEU A 137 -17.69 46.08 -5.09
CA LEU A 137 -19.03 45.73 -5.60
C LEU A 137 -19.54 46.76 -6.63
N ALA A 138 -19.11 48.02 -6.54
CA ALA A 138 -19.49 49.07 -7.49
C ALA A 138 -18.79 48.89 -8.86
N LEU A 139 -17.56 48.39 -8.88
CA LEU A 139 -16.79 48.13 -10.10
C LEU A 139 -17.29 46.91 -10.89
N ILE A 140 -17.77 45.86 -10.22
CA ILE A 140 -18.38 44.70 -10.87
C ILE A 140 -19.76 45.09 -11.46
N THR A 141 -20.56 45.84 -10.70
CA THR A 141 -21.90 46.27 -11.12
C THR A 141 -21.87 47.24 -12.31
N SER A 142 -20.86 48.13 -12.36
CA SER A 142 -20.70 49.09 -13.46
C SER A 142 -20.28 48.43 -14.78
N LYS A 143 -19.43 47.39 -14.74
CA LYS A 143 -19.05 46.62 -15.93
C LYS A 143 -20.22 45.78 -16.49
N PHE A 144 -21.07 45.24 -15.62
CA PHE A 144 -22.23 44.45 -16.05
C PHE A 144 -23.33 45.32 -16.69
N LYS A 145 -23.54 46.55 -16.21
CA LYS A 145 -24.47 47.53 -16.84
C LYS A 145 -24.02 47.94 -18.24
N LYS A 146 -22.71 48.12 -18.46
CA LYS A 146 -22.17 48.53 -19.76
C LYS A 146 -22.32 47.44 -20.83
N PHE A 147 -22.33 46.17 -20.43
CA PHE A 147 -22.54 45.04 -21.34
C PHE A 147 -24.01 44.87 -21.78
N GLN A 148 -24.98 45.19 -20.91
CA GLN A 148 -26.40 45.15 -21.27
C GLN A 148 -26.86 46.33 -22.13
N ALA A 149 -26.18 47.47 -22.06
CA ALA A 149 -26.47 48.64 -22.90
C ALA A 149 -25.93 48.52 -24.35
N SER A 150 -25.08 47.54 -24.64
CA SER A 150 -24.49 47.31 -25.98
C SER A 150 -25.24 46.26 -26.82
N LYS A 151 -26.42 45.80 -26.37
CA LYS A 151 -27.26 44.82 -27.08
C LYS A 151 -28.67 45.34 -27.40
N LYS A 152 -28.83 46.62 -27.68
CA LYS A 152 -30.07 47.17 -28.23
C LYS A 152 -29.80 48.05 -29.43
#